data_AF-A0A242M7Y7-F1
#
_entry.id   AF-A0A242M7Y7-F1
#
_cell.length_a   1.000
_cell.length_b   1.000
_cell.length_c   1.000
_cell.angle_alpha   90.00
_cell.angle_beta   90.00
_cell.angle_gamma   90.00
#
_symmetry.space_group_name_H-M   'P 1'
#
loop_
_entity.id
_entity.type
_entity.pdbx_description
1 polymer ?
#
loop_
_entity_poly.entity_id
_entity_poly.type
_entity_poly.pdbx_seq_one_letter_code
_entity_poly.pdbx_strand_id
1 'polypeptide(L)'
;MNRMMNNMTVQPKGNVDEDFVAMMIPHHQGAVDMAQAELRYGHNERLRRIAQEIIVEQMQEIAAMRLALGQPLGPSTPVPDQPTVPRTTNTPQAASQMHMTMPKDPR
;
A
#
# COMPACT_ATOMS: atom_id res chain seq x y z
N MET A 1 19.33 15.07 5.57
CA MET A 1 19.80 13.68 5.78
C MET A 1 19.73 13.23 7.24
N ASN A 2 19.87 14.10 8.24
CA ASN A 2 19.86 13.72 9.67
C ASN A 2 18.62 12.93 10.14
N ARG A 3 17.44 13.16 9.54
CA ARG A 3 16.22 12.43 9.91
C ARG A 3 16.28 10.93 9.54
N MET A 4 17.02 10.56 8.49
CA MET A 4 17.12 9.16 8.04
C MET A 4 18.01 8.32 8.96
N MET A 5 19.09 8.89 9.50
CA MET A 5 19.99 8.17 10.41
C MET A 5 19.40 8.03 11.81
N ASN A 6 18.64 9.03 12.28
CA ASN A 6 18.07 9.03 13.63
C ASN A 6 16.96 8.00 13.83
N ASN A 7 16.28 7.57 12.76
CA ASN A 7 15.19 6.59 12.85
C ASN A 7 15.69 5.13 12.74
N MET A 8 16.97 4.89 12.50
CA MET A 8 17.55 3.54 12.35
C MET A 8 18.07 2.96 13.67
N THR A 9 18.10 3.76 14.73
CA THR A 9 18.58 3.31 16.04
C THR A 9 17.40 2.75 16.85
N VAL A 10 17.15 1.45 16.72
CA VAL A 10 16.14 0.74 17.51
C VAL A 10 16.86 -0.16 18.51
N GLN A 11 16.53 -0.02 19.79
CA GLN A 11 16.98 -0.97 20.81
C GLN A 11 16.13 -2.25 20.70
N PRO A 12 16.74 -3.44 20.54
CA PRO A 12 16.02 -4.69 20.48
C PRO A 12 15.18 -4.92 21.75
N LYS A 13 13.92 -5.29 21.58
CA LYS A 13 12.98 -5.59 22.67
C LYS A 13 12.93 -7.08 23.00
N GLY A 14 13.59 -7.93 22.20
CA GLY A 14 13.71 -9.37 22.43
C GLY A 14 12.66 -10.21 21.70
N ASN A 15 11.73 -9.57 20.98
CA ASN A 15 10.88 -10.22 20.00
C ASN A 15 11.42 -9.90 18.59
N VAL A 16 11.92 -10.92 17.90
CA VAL A 16 12.57 -10.77 16.59
C VAL A 16 11.64 -10.17 15.53
N ASP A 17 10.35 -10.54 15.54
CA ASP A 17 9.38 -10.04 14.56
C ASP A 17 9.11 -8.55 14.79
N GLU A 18 8.94 -8.14 16.05
CA GLU A 18 8.76 -6.73 16.41
C GLU A 18 10.01 -5.90 16.13
N ASP A 19 11.19 -6.43 16.45
CA ASP A 19 12.47 -5.76 16.24
C ASP A 19 12.78 -5.58 14.74
N PHE A 20 12.47 -6.61 13.93
CA PHE A 20 12.58 -6.53 12.48
C PHE A 20 11.70 -5.42 11.90
N VAL A 21 10.41 -5.41 12.26
CA VAL A 21 9.46 -4.40 11.75
C VAL A 21 9.81 -3.00 12.27
N ALA A 22 10.25 -2.88 13.52
CA ALA A 22 10.67 -1.62 14.11
C ALA A 22 11.87 -1.00 13.40
N MET A 23 12.78 -1.81 12.86
CA MET A 23 13.88 -1.34 12.02
C MET A 23 13.49 -1.13 10.54
N MET A 24 12.68 -2.02 9.98
CA MET A 24 12.41 -2.00 8.54
C MET A 24 11.42 -0.92 8.11
N ILE A 25 10.39 -0.63 8.90
CA ILE A 25 9.46 0.47 8.60
C ILE A 25 10.21 1.81 8.42
N PRO A 26 11.05 2.28 9.37
CA PRO A 26 11.78 3.53 9.19
C PRO A 26 12.81 3.46 8.07
N HIS A 27 13.44 2.30 7.83
CA HIS A 27 14.33 2.13 6.68
C HIS A 27 13.61 2.35 5.35
N HIS A 28 12.45 1.73 5.19
CA HIS A 28 11.64 1.83 3.99
C HIS A 28 11.10 3.25 3.82
N GLN A 29 10.68 3.90 4.92
CA GLN A 29 10.27 5.31 4.86
C GLN A 29 11.42 6.23 4.41
N GLY A 30 12.65 5.98 4.86
CA GLY A 30 13.83 6.70 4.39
C GLY A 30 14.06 6.54 2.88
N ALA A 31 13.88 5.32 2.35
CA ALA A 31 13.95 5.07 0.91
C ALA A 31 12.86 5.82 0.12
N VAL A 32 11.62 5.81 0.62
CA VAL A 32 10.50 6.57 0.02
C VAL A 32 10.82 8.07 0.00
N ASP A 33 11.32 8.63 1.11
CA ASP A 33 11.66 10.05 1.21
C ASP A 33 12.76 10.45 0.22
N MET A 34 13.78 9.59 0.02
CA MET A 34 14.83 9.81 -0.99
C MET A 34 14.30 9.69 -2.41
N ALA A 35 13.49 8.67 -2.70
CA ALA A 35 12.89 8.47 -4.01
C ALA A 35 11.99 9.66 -4.39
N GLN A 36 11.21 10.19 -3.45
CA GLN A 36 10.44 11.41 -3.68
C GLN A 36 11.33 12.64 -3.91
N ALA A 37 12.51 12.72 -3.29
CA ALA A 37 13.47 13.78 -3.58
C ALA A 37 14.04 13.66 -5.01
N GLU A 38 14.34 12.44 -5.47
CA GLU A 38 14.76 12.19 -6.87
C GLU A 38 13.65 12.59 -7.86
N LEU A 39 12.38 12.29 -7.57
CA LEU A 39 11.26 12.72 -8.41
C LEU A 39 11.06 14.25 -8.44
N ARG A 40 11.42 14.97 -7.37
CA ARG A 40 11.29 16.43 -7.31
C ARG A 40 12.48 17.17 -7.91
N TYR A 41 13.69 16.67 -7.70
CA TYR A 41 14.92 17.41 -7.97
C TYR A 41 15.89 16.70 -8.92
N GLY A 42 15.64 15.43 -9.23
CA GLY A 42 16.45 14.62 -10.14
C GLY A 42 16.12 14.91 -11.60
N HIS A 43 17.13 14.75 -12.47
CA HIS A 43 17.06 15.07 -13.90
C HIS A 43 17.29 13.85 -14.80
N ASN A 44 17.67 12.70 -14.21
CA ASN A 44 17.91 11.48 -14.97
C ASN A 44 16.62 10.66 -15.05
N GLU A 45 16.04 10.56 -16.25
CA GLU A 45 14.79 9.84 -16.49
C GLU A 45 14.79 8.37 -16.06
N ARG A 46 15.94 7.68 -16.13
CA ARG A 46 16.04 6.30 -15.65
C ARG A 46 15.99 6.24 -14.13
N LEU A 47 16.70 7.14 -13.45
CA LEU A 47 16.67 7.20 -11.98
C LEU A 47 15.30 7.62 -11.45
N ARG A 48 14.62 8.55 -12.12
CA ARG A 48 13.24 8.93 -11.79
C ARG A 48 12.26 7.76 -11.92
N ARG A 49 12.41 6.91 -12.94
CA ARG A 49 11.61 5.67 -13.06
C ARG A 49 11.86 4.70 -11.90
N ILE A 50 13.13 4.45 -11.58
CA ILE A 50 13.50 3.61 -10.43
C ILE A 50 12.93 4.20 -9.13
N ALA A 51 12.95 5.52 -8.96
CA ALA A 51 12.38 6.17 -7.79
C ALA A 51 10.86 5.94 -7.67
N GLN A 52 10.13 5.94 -8.79
CA GLN A 52 8.70 5.62 -8.77
C GLN A 52 8.42 4.18 -8.35
N GLU A 53 9.25 3.22 -8.79
CA GLU A 53 9.17 1.81 -8.40
C GLU A 53 9.43 1.65 -6.90
N ILE A 54 10.51 2.26 -6.39
CA ILE A 54 10.86 2.26 -4.95
C ILE A 54 9.68 2.79 -4.11
N ILE A 55 9.02 3.86 -4.51
CA ILE A 55 7.88 4.39 -3.74
C ILE A 55 6.77 3.36 -3.62
N VAL A 56 6.41 2.69 -4.72
CA VAL A 56 5.31 1.72 -4.74
C VAL A 56 5.64 0.50 -3.88
N GLU A 57 6.81 -0.10 -4.12
CA GLU A 57 7.22 -1.34 -3.46
C GLU A 57 7.41 -1.13 -1.95
N GLN A 58 8.18 -0.11 -1.56
CA GLN A 58 8.47 0.13 -0.13
C GLN A 58 7.21 0.55 0.65
N MET A 59 6.25 1.24 0.03
CA MET A 59 4.96 1.54 0.67
C MET A 59 4.10 0.29 0.88
N GLN A 60 4.10 -0.65 -0.08
CA GLN A 60 3.40 -1.94 0.07
C GLN A 60 4.02 -2.79 1.19
N GLU A 61 5.34 -2.82 1.27
CA GLU A 61 6.06 -3.55 2.33
C GLU A 61 5.81 -2.94 3.72
N ILE A 62 5.76 -1.60 3.84
CA ILE A 62 5.35 -0.93 5.09
C ILE A 62 3.95 -1.37 5.52
N ALA A 63 2.99 -1.41 4.58
CA ALA A 63 1.64 -1.84 4.86
C ALA A 63 1.58 -3.33 5.28
N ALA A 64 2.31 -4.19 4.56
CA ALA A 64 2.41 -5.61 4.85
C ALA A 64 3.01 -5.89 6.24
N MET A 65 4.09 -5.19 6.61
CA MET A 65 4.71 -5.32 7.93
C MET A 65 3.80 -4.86 9.06
N ARG A 66 3.04 -3.76 8.88
CA ARG A 66 2.04 -3.32 9.87
C ARG A 66 0.94 -4.35 10.06
N LEU A 67 0.43 -4.90 8.95
CA LEU A 67 -0.59 -5.94 8.98
C LEU A 67 -0.09 -7.21 9.67
N ALA A 68 1.17 -7.59 9.44
CA ALA A 68 1.79 -8.76 10.08
C ALA A 68 1.87 -8.63 11.61
N LEU A 69 2.03 -7.41 12.14
CA LEU A 69 1.94 -7.15 13.60
C LEU A 69 0.51 -6.97 14.13
N GLY A 70 -0.51 -7.17 13.29
CA GLY A 70 -1.91 -6.93 13.65
C GLY A 70 -2.25 -5.46 13.86
N GLN A 71 -1.41 -4.53 13.39
CA GLN A 71 -1.69 -3.10 13.48
C GLN A 71 -2.74 -2.71 12.45
N PRO A 72 -3.67 -1.80 12.79
CA PRO A 72 -4.62 -1.29 11.81
C PRO A 72 -3.86 -0.61 10.67
N LEU A 73 -4.16 -1.02 9.44
CA LEU A 73 -3.72 -0.29 8.26
C LEU A 73 -4.29 1.13 8.38
N GLY A 74 -3.42 2.13 8.48
CA GLY A 74 -3.83 3.53 8.48
C GLY A 74 -4.69 3.83 7.25
N PRO A 75 -5.53 4.89 7.28
CA PRO A 75 -6.39 5.19 6.14
C PRO A 75 -5.53 5.32 4.89
N SER A 76 -5.88 4.58 3.85
CA SER A 76 -5.32 4.76 2.51
C SER A 76 -5.68 6.17 2.04
N THR A 77 -4.88 7.17 2.41
CA THR A 77 -5.01 8.50 1.83
C THR A 77 -4.70 8.34 0.34
N PRO A 78 -5.68 8.61 -0.55
CA PRO A 78 -5.41 8.60 -1.97
C PRO A 78 -4.29 9.60 -2.25
N VAL A 79 -3.34 9.22 -3.10
CA VAL A 79 -2.37 10.14 -3.69
C VAL A 79 -3.16 11.31 -4.29
N PRO A 80 -2.89 12.58 -3.91
CA PRO A 80 -3.63 13.70 -4.45
C PRO A 80 -3.14 13.98 -5.88
N ASP A 81 -3.79 13.36 -6.87
CA ASP A 81 -3.92 13.93 -8.23
C ASP A 81 -4.91 13.18 -9.15
N GLN A 82 -6.01 12.64 -8.61
CA GLN A 82 -7.12 12.20 -9.46
C GLN A 82 -8.37 13.04 -9.17
N PRO A 83 -8.99 13.68 -10.19
CA PRO A 83 -10.27 14.34 -10.01
C PRO A 83 -11.31 13.31 -9.55
N THR A 84 -11.85 13.53 -8.36
CA THR A 84 -12.83 12.66 -7.71
C THR A 84 -14.14 12.66 -8.50
N VAL A 85 -14.42 11.60 -9.25
CA VAL A 85 -15.78 11.28 -9.68
C VAL A 85 -16.55 10.69 -8.49
N PRO A 86 -17.71 11.23 -8.10
CA PRO A 86 -18.47 10.68 -6.98
C PRO A 86 -19.11 9.36 -7.38
N ARG A 87 -18.64 8.25 -6.81
CA ARG A 87 -19.28 6.93 -6.92
C ARG A 87 -20.45 6.87 -5.94
N THR A 88 -21.67 6.96 -6.46
CA THR A 88 -22.92 6.78 -5.70
C THR A 88 -22.97 5.38 -5.09
N THR A 89 -23.22 5.32 -3.79
CA THR A 89 -23.43 4.13 -2.97
C THR A 89 -24.72 3.41 -3.33
N ASN A 90 -24.69 2.08 -3.52
CA ASN A 90 -25.86 1.21 -3.37
C ASN A 90 -25.42 -0.12 -2.73
N THR A 91 -26.09 -0.48 -1.63
CA THR A 91 -25.93 -1.70 -0.80
C THR A 91 -27.25 -2.50 -0.92
N PRO A 92 -27.27 -3.83 -0.75
CA PRO A 92 -27.98 -4.76 -1.63
C PRO A 92 -29.40 -5.10 -1.16
N GLN A 93 -30.24 -5.58 -2.08
CA GLN A 93 -31.52 -6.24 -1.75
C GLN A 93 -31.54 -7.67 -2.27
N ALA A 94 -31.87 -8.59 -1.36
CA ALA A 94 -31.87 -10.02 -1.55
C ALA A 94 -33.06 -10.55 -2.36
N ALA A 95 -32.80 -11.72 -2.98
CA ALA A 95 -33.72 -12.81 -3.33
C ALA A 95 -34.92 -12.52 -4.25
N SER A 96 -34.88 -13.11 -5.45
CA SER A 96 -36.04 -13.86 -5.94
C SER A 96 -35.61 -14.95 -6.93
N GLN A 97 -35.99 -16.16 -6.55
CA GLN A 97 -35.83 -17.42 -7.24
C GLN A 97 -36.88 -17.47 -8.36
N MET A 98 -36.49 -17.78 -9.60
CA MET A 98 -37.42 -18.20 -10.64
C MET A 98 -36.78 -19.34 -11.44
N HIS A 99 -37.25 -20.53 -11.08
CA HIS A 99 -37.21 -21.81 -11.79
C HIS A 99 -37.42 -21.64 -13.31
N MET A 100 -36.46 -22.10 -14.12
CA MET A 100 -36.67 -22.28 -15.57
C MET A 100 -36.62 -23.78 -15.90
N THR A 101 -37.82 -24.33 -16.08
CA THR A 101 -38.11 -25.61 -16.71
C THR A 101 -37.53 -25.68 -18.11
N MET A 102 -36.79 -26.76 -18.40
CA MET A 102 -36.51 -27.17 -19.78
C MET A 102 -37.81 -27.62 -20.48
N PRO A 103 -38.07 -27.19 -21.72
CA PRO A 103 -38.89 -27.96 -22.63
C PRO A 103 -38.04 -29.01 -23.35
N LYS A 104 -38.38 -30.28 -23.13
CA LYS A 104 -38.23 -31.32 -24.15
C LYS A 104 -39.04 -30.88 -25.37
N ASP A 105 -38.50 -31.04 -26.57
CA ASP A 105 -39.22 -31.74 -27.65
C ASP A 105 -38.38 -31.97 -28.92
N PRO A 106 -38.85 -32.85 -29.84
CA PRO A 106 -38.01 -33.87 -30.45
C PRO A 106 -37.89 -33.73 -31.97
N ARG A 107 -36.74 -34.16 -32.50
CA ARG A 107 -36.54 -35.05 -33.67
C ARG A 107 -35.08 -35.05 -34.05
#